data_AF-A0A8N4L439-F1
#
_entry.id   AF-A0A8N4L439-F1
#
_cell.length_a   1.000
_cell.length_b   1.000
_cell.length_c   1.000
_cell.angle_alpha   90.00
_cell.angle_beta   90.00
_cell.angle_gamma   90.00
#
_symmetry.space_group_name_H-M   'P 1'
#
loop_
_entity.id
_entity.type
_entity.pdbx_description
1 polymer ?
#
loop_
_entity_poly.entity_id
_entity_poly.type
_entity_poly.pdbx_seq_one_letter_code
_entity_poly.pdbx_strand_id
1 'polypeptide(L)'
;MSQPVVQMTTEQLQSLIESVRLAAVAGSSAAAPATVQSKGSFTNCTSRFGGQRHQEAVEEFITSIVTYKEIESISDEDALKGLSLLFYGLASTWWQGVRKEAKAWGDAISLIRDHFSPTKPAYQIYLEIFENQQRDNVPIDTFVCQKRALLAQLPEGRHNEETELDLVYGLLNVKYRKNILRQDLKTFRELLEKGRIIEHNSLESEAGQPRPMRGVKRVHQGPVFEVPHQRKASKYRYRANVGNANTAAPPPQPTS
;
A
#
# COMPACT_ATOMS: atom_id res chain seq x y z
N MET A 1 -63.72 -9.24 46.96
CA MET A 1 -62.78 -10.13 46.24
C MET A 1 -61.38 -9.78 46.71
N SER A 2 -60.79 -10.60 47.59
CA SER A 2 -59.47 -10.34 48.17
C SER A 2 -58.54 -11.49 47.81
N GLN A 3 -57.45 -11.19 47.12
CA GLN A 3 -56.43 -12.18 46.74
C GLN A 3 -55.58 -12.58 47.96
N PRO A 4 -55.19 -13.85 48.13
CA PRO A 4 -54.25 -14.24 49.16
C PRO A 4 -52.82 -13.81 48.78
N VAL A 5 -52.22 -12.96 49.60
CA VAL A 5 -50.79 -12.66 49.56
C VAL A 5 -50.06 -13.93 50.04
N VAL A 6 -49.27 -14.55 49.15
CA VAL A 6 -48.39 -15.65 49.52
C VAL A 6 -47.26 -15.08 50.38
N GLN A 7 -47.39 -15.22 51.71
CA GLN A 7 -46.31 -14.91 52.64
C GLN A 7 -45.36 -16.11 52.69
N MET A 8 -44.23 -15.98 51.99
CA MET A 8 -43.12 -16.92 52.06
C MET A 8 -42.45 -16.76 53.43
N THR A 9 -42.37 -17.84 54.20
CA THR A 9 -41.76 -17.78 55.54
C THR A 9 -40.24 -17.66 55.41
N THR A 10 -39.61 -17.02 56.39
CA THR A 10 -38.15 -16.82 56.44
C THR A 10 -37.37 -18.13 56.39
N GLU A 11 -37.95 -19.23 56.91
CA GLU A 11 -37.37 -20.57 56.86
C GLU A 11 -37.38 -21.15 55.45
N GLN A 12 -38.45 -20.91 54.67
CA GLN A 12 -38.51 -21.33 53.26
C GLN A 12 -37.50 -20.56 52.40
N LEU A 13 -37.26 -19.28 52.71
CA LEU A 13 -36.25 -18.47 52.04
C LEU A 13 -34.82 -18.98 52.34
N GLN A 14 -34.54 -19.35 53.59
CA GLN A 14 -33.25 -19.89 53.99
C GLN A 14 -32.96 -21.24 53.33
N SER A 15 -33.96 -22.14 53.28
CA SER A 15 -33.84 -23.42 52.59
C SER A 15 -33.52 -23.25 51.09
N LEU A 16 -34.14 -22.27 50.42
CA LEU A 16 -33.85 -21.96 49.02
C LEU A 16 -32.44 -21.40 48.81
N ILE A 17 -31.96 -20.52 49.69
CA ILE A 17 -30.59 -19.98 49.62
C ILE A 17 -29.54 -21.08 49.82
N GLU A 18 -29.78 -21.99 50.76
CA GLU A 18 -28.88 -23.11 51.02
C GLU A 18 -28.87 -24.13 49.87
N SER A 19 -30.04 -24.38 49.27
CA SER A 19 -30.18 -25.20 48.05
C SER A 19 -29.38 -24.63 46.87
N VAL A 20 -29.44 -23.30 46.65
CA VAL A 20 -28.69 -22.62 45.58
C VAL A 20 -27.19 -22.63 45.86
N ARG A 21 -26.76 -22.46 47.12
CA ARG A 21 -25.34 -22.56 47.51
C ARG A 21 -24.79 -23.96 47.30
N LEU A 22 -25.53 -25.00 47.69
CA LEU A 22 -25.14 -26.39 47.48
C LEU A 22 -25.08 -26.73 45.98
N ALA A 23 -25.99 -26.20 45.16
CA ALA A 23 -25.94 -26.35 43.71
C ALA A 23 -24.72 -25.64 43.07
N ALA A 24 -24.35 -24.46 43.58
CA ALA A 24 -23.16 -23.73 43.12
C ALA A 24 -21.85 -24.45 43.49
N VAL A 25 -21.81 -25.11 44.65
CA VAL A 25 -20.62 -25.85 45.11
C VAL A 25 -20.53 -27.24 44.46
N ALA A 26 -21.66 -27.91 44.19
CA ALA A 26 -21.67 -29.19 43.47
C ALA A 26 -21.27 -29.07 41.98
N GLY A 27 -21.41 -27.88 41.39
CA GLY A 27 -20.86 -27.56 40.06
C GLY A 27 -19.35 -27.25 40.05
N SER A 28 -18.66 -27.32 41.20
CA SER A 28 -17.27 -26.86 41.36
C SER A 28 -16.23 -28.00 41.42
N SER A 29 -16.57 -29.21 40.96
CA SER A 29 -15.54 -30.24 40.69
C SER A 29 -15.20 -30.26 39.20
N ALA A 30 -13.97 -29.82 38.91
CA ALA A 30 -13.25 -29.94 37.64
C ALA A 30 -13.70 -29.05 36.47
N ALA A 31 -13.42 -27.75 36.57
CA ALA A 31 -12.71 -26.97 35.55
C ALA A 31 -12.61 -25.52 36.08
N ALA A 32 -11.47 -24.86 35.83
CA ALA A 32 -11.35 -23.42 35.98
C ALA A 32 -12.55 -22.70 35.31
N PRO A 33 -12.94 -21.48 35.75
CA PRO A 33 -13.90 -20.71 34.99
C PRO A 33 -13.29 -20.51 33.59
N ALA A 34 -13.75 -21.30 32.63
CA ALA A 34 -13.59 -20.98 31.24
C ALA A 34 -14.35 -19.68 31.10
N THR A 35 -13.62 -18.57 31.20
CA THR A 35 -13.98 -17.39 30.43
C THR A 35 -14.32 -17.95 29.06
N VAL A 36 -15.58 -17.83 28.67
CA VAL A 36 -15.95 -17.95 27.27
C VAL A 36 -15.24 -16.77 26.63
N GLN A 37 -13.93 -16.91 26.41
CA GLN A 37 -13.19 -16.07 25.50
C GLN A 37 -13.96 -16.25 24.21
N SER A 38 -14.67 -15.22 23.79
CA SER A 38 -15.28 -15.19 22.48
C SER A 38 -14.15 -15.55 21.53
N LYS A 39 -14.20 -16.78 20.98
CA LYS A 39 -13.17 -17.27 20.09
C LYS A 39 -13.09 -16.28 18.94
N GLY A 40 -12.00 -15.51 18.86
CA GLY A 40 -11.84 -14.50 17.82
C GLY A 40 -12.05 -15.15 16.46
N SER A 41 -12.82 -14.51 15.58
CA SER A 41 -13.21 -15.06 14.28
C SER A 41 -13.19 -13.98 13.22
N PHE A 42 -12.97 -14.40 11.98
CA PHE A 42 -12.95 -13.53 10.81
C PHE A 42 -14.34 -13.08 10.32
N THR A 43 -15.42 -13.43 11.02
CA THR A 43 -16.80 -13.04 10.63
C THR A 43 -17.00 -11.54 10.54
N ASN A 44 -16.38 -10.77 11.45
CA ASN A 44 -16.49 -9.31 11.50
C ASN A 44 -15.35 -8.59 10.77
N CYS A 45 -14.40 -9.34 10.18
CA CYS A 45 -13.36 -8.72 9.36
C CYS A 45 -14.01 -8.05 8.16
N THR A 46 -13.65 -6.79 7.87
CA THR A 46 -14.16 -6.04 6.71
C THR A 46 -13.36 -6.30 5.44
N SER A 47 -12.13 -6.82 5.58
CA SER A 47 -11.23 -7.09 4.46
C SER A 47 -11.68 -8.31 3.68
N ARG A 48 -11.72 -8.18 2.35
CA ARG A 48 -12.17 -9.24 1.43
C ARG A 48 -11.30 -9.24 0.18
N PHE A 49 -10.98 -10.42 -0.32
CA PHE A 49 -10.09 -10.58 -1.48
C PHE A 49 -10.78 -11.33 -2.63
N GLY A 50 -10.74 -10.72 -3.83
CA GLY A 50 -11.44 -11.20 -5.02
C GLY A 50 -10.57 -11.97 -6.01
N GLY A 51 -9.25 -12.02 -5.79
CA GLY A 51 -8.29 -12.63 -6.72
C GLY A 51 -7.63 -11.65 -7.67
N GLN A 52 -7.60 -10.36 -7.33
CA GLN A 52 -6.86 -9.35 -8.08
C GLN A 52 -5.36 -9.71 -8.12
N ARG A 53 -4.77 -9.77 -9.31
CA ARG A 53 -3.33 -10.04 -9.52
C ARG A 53 -2.50 -8.76 -9.47
N HIS A 54 -2.64 -8.02 -8.36
CA HIS A 54 -1.90 -6.79 -8.11
C HIS A 54 -1.19 -6.92 -6.77
N GLN A 55 0.13 -6.72 -6.74
CA GLN A 55 0.95 -6.83 -5.53
C GLN A 55 0.39 -5.97 -4.38
N GLU A 56 0.02 -4.73 -4.69
CA GLU A 56 -0.50 -3.78 -3.69
C GLU A 56 -1.79 -4.29 -3.03
N ALA A 57 -2.75 -4.77 -3.84
CA ALA A 57 -4.03 -5.27 -3.31
C ALA A 57 -3.86 -6.56 -2.48
N VAL A 58 -2.90 -7.41 -2.85
CA VAL A 58 -2.61 -8.65 -2.11
C VAL A 58 -1.91 -8.34 -0.79
N GLU A 59 -0.89 -7.47 -0.80
CA GLU A 59 -0.20 -7.09 0.45
C GLU A 59 -1.12 -6.28 1.38
N GLU A 60 -1.95 -5.37 0.86
CA GLU A 60 -2.95 -4.66 1.67
C GLU A 60 -3.91 -5.63 2.36
N PHE A 61 -4.42 -6.61 1.61
CA PHE A 61 -5.27 -7.67 2.16
C PHE A 61 -4.53 -8.47 3.24
N ILE A 62 -3.31 -8.95 2.96
CA ILE A 62 -2.51 -9.75 3.90
C ILE A 62 -2.21 -8.96 5.17
N THR A 63 -1.75 -7.72 5.06
CA THR A 63 -1.50 -6.85 6.21
C THR A 63 -2.77 -6.68 7.03
N SER A 64 -3.91 -6.40 6.40
CA SER A 64 -5.19 -6.23 7.10
C SER A 64 -5.62 -7.47 7.88
N ILE A 65 -5.53 -8.67 7.28
CA ILE A 65 -5.95 -9.91 7.96
C ILE A 65 -4.96 -10.35 9.05
N VAL A 66 -3.66 -10.10 8.87
CA VAL A 66 -2.63 -10.40 9.88
C VAL A 66 -2.80 -9.48 11.08
N THR A 67 -2.96 -8.18 10.86
CA THR A 67 -3.24 -7.21 11.93
C THR A 67 -4.56 -7.52 12.64
N TYR A 68 -5.62 -7.87 11.90
CA TYR A 68 -6.89 -8.27 12.50
C TYR A 68 -6.76 -9.54 13.36
N LYS A 69 -6.02 -10.54 12.88
CA LYS A 69 -5.71 -11.77 13.63
C LYS A 69 -5.00 -11.47 14.94
N GLU A 70 -4.06 -10.52 14.94
CA GLU A 70 -3.34 -10.08 16.14
C GLU A 70 -4.25 -9.36 17.13
N ILE A 71 -5.09 -8.44 16.66
CA ILE A 71 -6.02 -7.67 17.51
C ILE A 71 -7.06 -8.59 18.17
N GLU A 72 -7.67 -9.47 17.38
CA GLU A 72 -8.70 -10.41 17.86
C GLU A 72 -8.11 -11.68 18.51
N SER A 73 -6.78 -11.77 18.62
CA SER A 73 -6.06 -12.91 19.21
C SER A 73 -6.53 -14.27 18.66
N ILE A 74 -6.69 -14.37 17.34
CA ILE A 74 -7.19 -15.58 16.67
C ILE A 74 -6.06 -16.61 16.57
N SER A 75 -6.34 -17.85 16.96
CA SER A 75 -5.41 -18.96 16.82
C SER A 75 -5.10 -19.27 15.35
N ASP A 76 -3.92 -19.79 15.04
CA ASP A 76 -3.54 -20.12 13.65
C ASP A 76 -4.48 -21.15 13.02
N GLU A 77 -4.97 -22.11 13.81
CA GLU A 77 -5.93 -23.12 13.34
C GLU A 77 -7.30 -22.54 13.00
N ASP A 78 -7.83 -21.65 13.87
CA ASP A 78 -9.10 -20.99 13.63
C ASP A 78 -8.99 -19.97 12.50
N ALA A 79 -7.84 -19.30 12.38
CA ALA A 79 -7.53 -18.39 11.30
C ALA A 79 -7.54 -19.12 9.94
N LEU A 80 -6.89 -20.28 9.86
CA LEU A 80 -6.85 -21.09 8.63
C LEU A 80 -8.25 -21.57 8.21
N LYS A 81 -9.10 -21.96 9.17
CA LYS A 81 -10.51 -22.33 8.90
C LYS A 81 -11.34 -21.14 8.43
N GLY A 82 -11.18 -20.00 9.09
CA GLY A 82 -11.90 -18.76 8.80
C GLY A 82 -11.45 -18.05 7.53
N LEU A 83 -10.25 -18.35 7.01
CA LEU A 83 -9.68 -17.74 5.80
C LEU A 83 -10.61 -17.85 4.59
N SER A 84 -11.33 -18.96 4.47
CA SER A 84 -12.30 -19.19 3.38
C SER A 84 -13.44 -18.16 3.32
N LEU A 85 -13.79 -17.51 4.44
CA LEU A 85 -14.84 -16.49 4.52
C LEU A 85 -14.39 -15.15 3.93
N LEU A 86 -13.08 -14.94 3.80
CA LEU A 86 -12.48 -13.70 3.33
C LEU A 86 -12.38 -13.65 1.80
N PHE A 87 -12.51 -14.80 1.14
CA PHE A 87 -12.41 -14.93 -0.31
C PHE A 87 -13.76 -14.84 -1.00
N TYR A 88 -13.79 -14.14 -2.13
CA TYR A 88 -14.90 -14.14 -3.08
C TYR A 88 -14.38 -14.28 -4.51
N GLY A 89 -15.28 -14.54 -5.46
CA GLY A 89 -14.94 -14.64 -6.88
C GLY A 89 -13.85 -15.68 -7.16
N LEU A 90 -12.84 -15.29 -7.94
CA LEU A 90 -11.76 -16.17 -8.41
C LEU A 90 -10.93 -16.73 -7.24
N ALA A 91 -10.68 -15.91 -6.22
CA ALA A 91 -9.91 -16.35 -5.05
C ALA A 91 -10.60 -17.49 -4.29
N SER A 92 -11.94 -17.47 -4.22
CA SER A 92 -12.71 -18.54 -3.57
C SER A 92 -12.58 -19.86 -4.32
N THR A 93 -12.71 -19.83 -5.66
CA THR A 93 -12.52 -21.01 -6.51
C THR A 93 -11.11 -21.57 -6.40
N TRP A 94 -10.09 -20.70 -6.42
CA TRP A 94 -8.70 -21.10 -6.25
C TRP A 94 -8.46 -21.77 -4.89
N TRP A 95 -8.93 -21.17 -3.79
CA TRP A 95 -8.74 -21.68 -2.43
C TRP A 95 -9.32 -23.08 -2.25
N GLN A 96 -10.47 -23.39 -2.85
CA GLN A 96 -11.05 -24.74 -2.78
C GLN A 96 -10.12 -25.83 -3.36
N GLY A 97 -9.30 -25.48 -4.36
CA GLY A 97 -8.33 -26.39 -4.97
C GLY A 97 -7.09 -26.61 -4.10
N VAL A 98 -6.55 -25.54 -3.49
CA VAL A 98 -5.24 -25.57 -2.81
C VAL A 98 -5.33 -25.67 -1.28
N ARG A 99 -6.52 -25.58 -0.67
CA ARG A 99 -6.70 -25.57 0.81
C ARG A 99 -6.08 -26.76 1.55
N LYS A 100 -5.84 -27.88 0.86
CA LYS A 100 -5.21 -29.08 1.45
C LYS A 100 -3.68 -28.98 1.52
N GLU A 101 -3.08 -28.07 0.75
CA GLU A 101 -1.65 -27.84 0.69
C GLU A 101 -1.18 -26.93 1.83
N ALA A 102 -2.03 -26.00 2.28
CA ALA A 102 -1.77 -25.13 3.42
C ALA A 102 -2.01 -25.86 4.75
N LYS A 103 -0.93 -26.23 5.45
CA LYS A 103 -1.01 -26.90 6.76
C LYS A 103 -0.95 -25.92 7.92
N ALA A 104 -0.19 -24.84 7.76
CA ALA A 104 -0.10 -23.75 8.71
C ALA A 104 -0.65 -22.44 8.13
N TRP A 105 -0.95 -21.47 9.03
CA TRP A 105 -1.33 -20.12 8.63
C TRP A 105 -0.27 -19.45 7.75
N GLY A 106 1.01 -19.61 8.10
CA GLY A 106 2.13 -19.08 7.30
C GLY A 106 2.20 -19.65 5.88
N ASP A 107 1.87 -20.93 5.71
CA ASP A 107 1.82 -21.57 4.38
C ASP A 107 0.70 -20.98 3.54
N ALA A 108 -0.47 -20.74 4.14
CA ALA A 108 -1.60 -20.12 3.46
C ALA A 108 -1.27 -18.70 2.97
N ILE A 109 -0.63 -17.88 3.81
CA ILE A 109 -0.19 -16.54 3.42
C ILE A 109 0.85 -16.60 2.29
N SER A 110 1.80 -17.54 2.37
CA SER A 110 2.82 -17.72 1.33
C SER A 110 2.19 -18.15 0.00
N LEU A 111 1.24 -19.09 0.02
CA LEU A 111 0.50 -19.51 -1.18
C LEU A 111 -0.30 -18.38 -1.82
N ILE A 112 -0.90 -17.50 -1.02
CA ILE A 112 -1.61 -16.32 -1.53
C ILE A 112 -0.64 -15.39 -2.25
N ARG A 113 0.51 -15.09 -1.63
CA ARG A 113 1.56 -14.26 -2.26
C ARG A 113 2.05 -14.89 -3.56
N ASP A 114 2.45 -16.15 -3.53
CA ASP A 114 3.01 -16.83 -4.70
C ASP A 114 2.03 -16.89 -5.87
N HIS A 115 0.72 -17.07 -5.60
CA HIS A 115 -0.28 -17.19 -6.66
C HIS A 115 -0.81 -15.86 -7.19
N PHE A 116 -0.99 -14.85 -6.33
CA PHE A 116 -1.63 -13.58 -6.69
C PHE A 116 -0.67 -12.38 -6.78
N SER A 117 0.50 -12.45 -6.15
CA SER A 117 1.63 -11.54 -6.42
C SER A 117 2.91 -12.30 -6.75
N PRO A 118 3.07 -12.76 -8.00
CA PRO A 118 4.38 -13.14 -8.47
C PRO A 118 5.30 -11.93 -8.25
N THR A 119 6.33 -12.10 -7.43
CA THR A 119 7.28 -11.02 -7.13
C THR A 119 7.90 -10.57 -8.44
N LYS A 120 7.68 -9.29 -8.79
CA LYS A 120 8.29 -8.73 -9.99
C LYS A 120 9.81 -8.81 -9.82
N PRO A 121 10.55 -9.32 -10.81
CA PRO A 121 12.00 -9.34 -10.70
C PRO A 121 12.52 -7.90 -10.63
N ALA A 122 13.60 -7.68 -9.88
CA ALA A 122 14.07 -6.34 -9.56
C ALA A 122 14.32 -5.43 -10.77
N TYR A 123 14.79 -5.98 -11.90
CA TYR A 123 15.00 -5.19 -13.11
C TYR A 123 13.69 -4.59 -13.65
N GLN A 124 12.56 -5.30 -13.52
CA GLN A 124 11.26 -4.82 -13.97
C GLN A 124 10.74 -3.70 -13.06
N ILE A 125 10.99 -3.81 -11.75
CA ILE A 125 10.68 -2.75 -10.78
C ILE A 125 11.46 -1.48 -11.12
N TYR A 126 12.76 -1.58 -11.46
CA TYR A 126 13.53 -0.41 -11.90
C TYR A 126 12.97 0.22 -13.18
N LEU A 127 12.60 -0.60 -14.17
CA LEU A 127 11.97 -0.07 -15.39
C LEU A 127 10.70 0.73 -15.06
N GLU A 128 9.85 0.22 -14.17
CA GLU A 128 8.61 0.87 -13.73
C GLU A 128 8.88 2.15 -12.90
N ILE A 129 9.92 2.14 -12.05
CA ILE A 129 10.36 3.34 -11.32
C ILE A 129 10.76 4.44 -12.29
N PHE A 130 11.50 4.14 -13.35
CA PHE A 130 12.01 5.16 -14.27
C PHE A 130 11.10 5.47 -15.46
N GLU A 131 10.05 4.68 -15.69
CA GLU A 131 9.14 4.85 -16.83
C GLU A 131 8.44 6.21 -16.83
N ASN A 132 7.97 6.65 -15.66
CA ASN A 132 7.18 7.88 -15.52
C ASN A 132 7.85 8.89 -14.59
N GLN A 133 8.11 10.08 -15.12
CA GLN A 133 8.49 11.28 -14.34
C GLN A 133 7.25 11.95 -13.73
N GLN A 134 7.45 12.80 -12.74
CA GLN A 134 6.37 13.54 -12.09
C GLN A 134 5.71 14.53 -13.06
N ARG A 135 4.41 14.35 -13.31
CA ARG A 135 3.59 15.26 -14.13
C ARG A 135 3.30 16.56 -13.37
N ASP A 136 3.00 17.63 -14.10
CA ASP A 136 2.79 18.97 -13.51
C ASP A 136 1.62 19.01 -12.50
N ASN A 137 0.59 18.19 -12.73
CA ASN A 137 -0.63 18.13 -11.94
C ASN A 137 -0.58 17.14 -10.76
N VAL A 138 0.54 16.41 -10.57
CA VAL A 138 0.66 15.43 -9.49
C VAL A 138 1.38 16.07 -8.29
N PRO A 139 0.74 16.13 -7.10
CA PRO A 139 1.38 16.62 -5.88
C PRO A 139 2.60 15.80 -5.48
N ILE A 140 3.52 16.43 -4.76
CA ILE A 140 4.77 15.82 -4.30
C ILE A 140 4.51 14.61 -3.39
N ASP A 141 3.53 14.70 -2.49
CA ASP A 141 3.16 13.64 -1.57
C ASP A 141 2.73 12.36 -2.31
N THR A 142 1.81 12.49 -3.27
CA THR A 142 1.33 11.36 -4.07
C THR A 142 2.47 10.74 -4.87
N PHE A 143 3.30 11.56 -5.50
CA PHE A 143 4.40 11.08 -6.33
C PHE A 143 5.45 10.32 -5.51
N VAL A 144 5.92 10.89 -4.40
CA VAL A 144 6.90 10.25 -3.52
C VAL A 144 6.32 8.97 -2.91
N CYS A 145 5.05 8.97 -2.50
CA CYS A 145 4.37 7.78 -1.97
C CYS A 145 4.40 6.62 -2.99
N GLN A 146 4.00 6.88 -4.23
CA GLN A 146 4.00 5.88 -5.30
C GLN A 146 5.41 5.34 -5.60
N LYS A 147 6.42 6.21 -5.67
CA LYS A 147 7.81 5.76 -5.92
C LYS A 147 8.36 4.95 -4.76
N ARG A 148 8.08 5.33 -3.51
CA ARG A 148 8.49 4.55 -2.33
C ARG A 148 7.79 3.20 -2.26
N ALA A 149 6.52 3.10 -2.67
CA ALA A 149 5.82 1.82 -2.77
C ALA A 149 6.48 0.85 -3.77
N LEU A 150 7.00 1.36 -4.89
CA LEU A 150 7.78 0.55 -5.84
C LEU A 150 9.15 0.15 -5.28
N LEU A 151 9.86 1.08 -4.63
CA LEU A 151 11.17 0.79 -4.03
C LEU A 151 11.08 -0.26 -2.92
N ALA A 152 10.00 -0.26 -2.13
CA ALA A 152 9.75 -1.25 -1.09
C ALA A 152 9.56 -2.69 -1.63
N GLN A 153 9.32 -2.87 -2.93
CA GLN A 153 9.24 -4.19 -3.56
C GLN A 153 10.62 -4.77 -3.90
N LEU A 154 11.69 -3.97 -3.80
CA LEU A 154 13.05 -4.46 -3.98
C LEU A 154 13.51 -5.21 -2.72
N PRO A 155 14.49 -6.14 -2.84
CA PRO A 155 15.06 -6.82 -1.69
C PRO A 155 15.58 -5.83 -0.63
N GLU A 156 15.26 -6.10 0.63
CA GLU A 156 15.66 -5.27 1.76
C GLU A 156 17.19 -5.10 1.84
N GLY A 157 17.64 -3.94 2.31
CA GLY A 157 19.06 -3.62 2.47
C GLY A 157 19.82 -3.32 1.16
N ARG A 158 19.15 -3.36 0.00
CA ARG A 158 19.76 -3.03 -1.29
C ARG A 158 20.08 -1.54 -1.42
N HIS A 159 19.19 -0.67 -0.96
CA HIS A 159 19.34 0.78 -1.01
C HIS A 159 19.21 1.36 0.39
N ASN A 160 19.96 2.43 0.66
CA ASN A 160 19.72 3.30 1.81
C ASN A 160 18.84 4.48 1.39
N GLU A 161 18.30 5.22 2.36
CA GLU A 161 17.40 6.36 2.09
C GLU A 161 18.05 7.44 1.19
N GLU A 162 19.36 7.64 1.31
CA GLU A 162 20.10 8.57 0.46
C GLU A 162 20.10 8.16 -1.02
N THR A 163 20.36 6.87 -1.30
CA THR A 163 20.31 6.34 -2.67
C THR A 163 18.89 6.40 -3.22
N GLU A 164 17.88 6.04 -2.41
CA GLU A 164 16.47 6.14 -2.82
C GLU A 164 16.07 7.59 -3.16
N LEU A 165 16.54 8.56 -2.38
CA LEU A 165 16.35 9.98 -2.66
C LEU A 165 16.96 10.39 -3.99
N ASP A 166 18.16 9.90 -4.35
CA ASP A 166 18.77 10.17 -5.65
C ASP A 166 17.92 9.65 -6.81
N LEU A 167 17.41 8.42 -6.69
CA LEU A 167 16.56 7.81 -7.71
C LEU A 167 15.26 8.61 -7.90
N VAL A 168 14.62 9.04 -6.81
CA VAL A 168 13.37 9.81 -6.86
C VAL A 168 13.61 11.25 -7.31
N TYR A 169 14.68 11.92 -6.84
CA TYR A 169 14.98 13.31 -7.16
C TYR A 169 15.17 13.53 -8.67
N GLY A 170 15.81 12.58 -9.36
CA GLY A 170 15.98 12.64 -10.82
C GLY A 170 14.65 12.66 -11.60
N LEU A 171 13.58 12.12 -11.01
CA LEU A 171 12.26 11.98 -11.59
C LEU A 171 11.30 13.11 -11.20
N LEU A 172 11.69 13.98 -10.27
CA LEU A 172 10.87 15.12 -9.85
C LEU A 172 10.69 16.13 -10.97
N ASN A 173 9.53 16.78 -10.94
CA ASN A 173 9.23 17.84 -11.87
C ASN A 173 10.20 19.02 -11.66
N VAL A 174 10.51 19.73 -12.75
CA VAL A 174 11.41 20.90 -12.73
C VAL A 174 10.92 21.99 -11.77
N LYS A 175 9.62 22.09 -11.50
CA LYS A 175 9.05 23.05 -10.54
C LYS A 175 9.61 22.88 -9.12
N TYR A 176 9.92 21.64 -8.71
CA TYR A 176 10.53 21.38 -7.41
C TYR A 176 12.06 21.50 -7.48
N ARG A 177 12.70 20.93 -8.51
CA ARG A 177 14.17 20.93 -8.64
C ARG A 177 14.79 22.32 -8.79
N LYS A 178 14.02 23.33 -9.20
CA LYS A 178 14.45 24.74 -9.23
C LYS A 178 14.56 25.36 -7.83
N ASN A 179 13.75 24.89 -6.89
CA ASN A 179 13.60 25.47 -5.56
C ASN A 179 14.24 24.60 -4.46
N ILE A 180 14.46 23.31 -4.73
CA ILE A 180 15.06 22.36 -3.79
C ILE A 180 16.33 21.81 -4.41
N LEU A 181 17.48 22.09 -3.81
CA LEU A 181 18.75 21.50 -4.21
C LEU A 181 18.88 20.09 -3.61
N ARG A 182 19.45 19.15 -4.38
CA ARG A 182 19.66 17.76 -3.93
C ARG A 182 20.53 17.66 -2.67
N GLN A 183 21.54 18.53 -2.56
CA GLN A 183 22.50 18.53 -1.44
C GLN A 183 21.84 18.92 -0.11
N ASP A 184 20.72 19.64 -0.16
CA ASP A 184 19.99 20.13 1.01
C ASP A 184 18.93 19.11 1.51
N LEU A 185 18.96 17.88 0.99
CA LEU A 185 18.02 16.82 1.31
C LEU A 185 18.76 15.61 1.85
N LYS A 186 18.45 15.23 3.09
CA LYS A 186 18.95 14.00 3.72
C LYS A 186 17.87 12.95 3.89
N THR A 187 16.60 13.37 3.98
CA THR A 187 15.47 12.48 4.24
C THR A 187 14.28 12.78 3.33
N PHE A 188 13.41 11.80 3.11
CA PHE A 188 12.15 12.01 2.38
C PHE A 188 11.23 13.01 3.09
N ARG A 189 11.33 13.12 4.42
CA ARG A 189 10.57 14.08 5.21
C ARG A 189 10.89 15.52 4.81
N GLU A 190 12.17 15.86 4.67
CA GLU A 190 12.62 17.19 4.25
C GLU A 190 12.16 17.53 2.83
N LEU A 191 12.19 16.55 1.93
CA LEU A 191 11.71 16.71 0.56
C LEU A 191 10.21 17.05 0.53
N LEU A 192 9.40 16.30 1.29
CA LEU A 192 7.95 16.51 1.37
C LEU A 192 7.63 17.88 1.98
N GLU A 193 8.30 18.27 3.06
CA GLU A 193 8.08 19.56 3.71
C GLU A 193 8.36 20.74 2.76
N LYS A 194 9.54 20.75 2.15
CA LYS A 194 9.90 21.79 1.16
C LYS A 194 8.97 21.76 -0.06
N GLY A 195 8.57 20.56 -0.50
CA GLY A 195 7.65 20.38 -1.62
C GLY A 195 6.27 20.98 -1.38
N ARG A 196 5.70 20.77 -0.19
CA ARG A 196 4.40 21.35 0.21
C ARG A 196 4.43 22.87 0.27
N ILE A 197 5.52 23.46 0.78
CA ILE A 197 5.71 24.92 0.80
C ILE A 197 5.70 25.47 -0.63
N ILE A 198 6.39 24.81 -1.57
CA ILE A 198 6.42 25.24 -2.98
C ILE A 198 5.03 25.16 -3.61
N GLU A 199 4.27 24.09 -3.35
CA GLU A 199 2.92 23.93 -3.85
C GLU A 199 1.99 25.02 -3.31
N HIS A 200 2.08 25.30 -2.01
CA HIS A 200 1.32 26.36 -1.38
C HIS A 200 1.62 27.74 -2.00
N ASN A 201 2.90 28.10 -2.13
CA ASN A 201 3.32 29.37 -2.72
C ASN A 201 2.94 29.49 -4.21
N SER A 202 2.96 28.37 -4.94
CA SER A 202 2.55 28.33 -6.35
C SER A 202 1.06 28.59 -6.51
N LEU A 203 0.23 28.00 -5.64
CA LEU A 203 -1.22 28.24 -5.60
C LEU A 203 -1.55 29.70 -5.30
N GLU A 204 -0.85 30.33 -4.35
CA GLU A 204 -1.01 31.76 -4.06
C GLU A 204 -0.61 32.64 -5.24
N SER A 205 0.46 32.28 -5.93
CA SER A 205 0.95 33.02 -7.11
C SER A 205 -0.02 32.94 -8.30
N GLU A 206 -0.68 31.79 -8.50
CA GLU A 206 -1.71 31.62 -9.53
C GLU A 206 -3.03 32.32 -9.17
N ALA A 207 -3.40 32.34 -7.89
CA ALA A 207 -4.59 33.05 -7.41
C ALA A 207 -4.44 34.59 -7.45
N GLY A 208 -3.22 35.10 -7.31
CA GLY A 208 -2.91 36.53 -7.30
C GLY A 208 -2.71 37.16 -8.69
N GLN A 209 -2.72 36.41 -9.79
CA GLN A 209 -2.58 36.98 -11.12
C GLN A 209 -3.92 37.56 -11.65
N PRO A 210 -4.01 38.87 -11.92
CA PRO A 210 -5.16 39.42 -12.64
C PRO A 210 -5.18 38.79 -14.05
N ARG A 211 -6.30 38.15 -14.40
CA ARG A 211 -6.53 37.64 -15.77
C ARG A 211 -6.26 38.79 -16.76
N PRO A 212 -5.45 38.59 -17.81
CA PRO A 212 -5.26 39.64 -18.80
C PRO A 212 -6.62 39.92 -19.46
N MET A 213 -7.14 41.12 -19.22
CA MET A 213 -8.38 41.60 -19.84
C MET A 213 -8.25 41.51 -21.36
N ARG A 214 -9.10 40.69 -21.95
CA ARG A 214 -9.21 40.51 -23.40
C ARG A 214 -9.86 41.77 -23.99
N GLY A 215 -9.04 42.62 -24.59
CA GLY A 215 -9.44 43.49 -25.71
C GLY A 215 -9.57 44.99 -25.41
N VAL A 216 -8.64 45.77 -25.99
CA VAL A 216 -9.00 46.97 -26.75
C VAL A 216 -8.15 46.96 -28.02
N LYS A 217 -8.79 46.74 -29.17
CA LYS A 217 -8.19 46.96 -30.49
C LYS A 217 -7.86 48.45 -30.62
N ARG A 218 -6.58 48.81 -30.70
CA ARG A 218 -6.18 50.08 -31.32
C ARG A 218 -5.68 49.79 -32.72
N VAL A 219 -6.46 50.27 -33.69
CA VAL A 219 -6.12 50.37 -35.09
C VAL A 219 -4.98 51.40 -35.20
N HIS A 220 -3.83 50.98 -35.71
CA HIS A 220 -2.90 51.86 -36.40
C HIS A 220 -2.30 51.11 -37.59
N GLN A 221 -2.45 51.73 -38.76
CA GLN A 221 -2.08 51.21 -40.07
C GLN A 221 -0.60 51.44 -40.35
N GLY A 222 0.04 50.41 -40.92
CA GLY A 222 1.14 50.52 -41.91
C GLY A 222 2.58 50.32 -41.40
N PRO A 223 3.52 49.91 -42.27
CA PRO A 223 3.39 48.98 -43.40
C PRO A 223 4.21 47.69 -43.19
N VAL A 224 3.87 46.72 -44.02
CA VAL A 224 4.39 45.35 -44.08
C VAL A 224 5.87 45.32 -44.41
N PHE A 225 6.67 44.64 -43.59
CA PHE A 225 7.94 44.05 -44.03
C PHE A 225 7.97 42.57 -43.61
N GLU A 226 7.93 41.73 -44.62
CA GLU A 226 7.85 40.28 -44.56
C GLU A 226 9.27 39.72 -44.71
N VAL A 227 9.80 39.02 -43.68
CA VAL A 227 10.93 38.07 -43.85
C VAL A 227 10.75 36.90 -42.86
N PRO A 228 10.83 35.64 -43.31
CA PRO A 228 10.47 34.45 -42.52
C PRO A 228 11.67 33.72 -41.86
N HIS A 229 11.34 32.65 -41.11
CA HIS A 229 12.19 31.58 -40.52
C HIS A 229 12.83 31.88 -39.14
N GLN A 230 12.91 30.96 -38.17
CA GLN A 230 12.66 29.52 -38.12
C GLN A 230 12.45 29.11 -36.65
N ARG A 231 11.45 28.27 -36.37
CA ARG A 231 11.32 27.54 -35.10
C ARG A 231 12.44 26.50 -35.00
N LYS A 232 13.26 26.54 -33.95
CA LYS A 232 14.09 25.39 -33.55
C LYS A 232 13.52 24.75 -32.30
N ALA A 233 12.79 23.64 -32.51
CA ALA A 233 12.48 22.66 -31.48
C ALA A 233 13.65 21.68 -31.41
N SER A 234 14.36 21.65 -30.28
CA SER A 234 15.43 20.69 -30.02
C SER A 234 14.84 19.35 -29.60
N LYS A 235 14.63 18.45 -30.56
CA LYS A 235 14.39 17.02 -30.32
C LYS A 235 15.74 16.33 -30.13
N TYR A 236 16.02 15.80 -28.94
CA TYR A 236 17.07 14.82 -28.75
C TYR A 236 16.69 13.53 -29.51
N ARG A 237 17.39 13.26 -30.61
CA ARG A 237 17.37 11.98 -31.33
C ARG A 237 18.59 11.19 -30.88
N TYR A 238 18.36 10.08 -30.19
CA TYR A 238 19.36 9.05 -29.97
C TYR A 238 19.61 8.36 -31.32
N ARG A 239 20.84 8.45 -31.84
CA ARG A 239 21.23 7.79 -33.09
C ARG A 239 21.97 6.50 -32.71
N ALA A 240 21.32 5.37 -32.92
CA ALA A 240 21.97 4.07 -32.89
C ALA A 240 22.96 3.99 -34.05
N ASN A 241 24.24 3.83 -33.74
CA ASN A 241 25.27 3.48 -34.72
C ASN A 241 25.31 1.96 -34.83
N VAL A 242 24.69 1.42 -35.88
CA VAL A 242 24.94 0.05 -36.35
C VAL A 242 26.00 0.18 -37.42
N GLY A 243 27.23 -0.19 -37.09
CA GLY A 243 28.41 -0.04 -37.93
C GLY A 243 29.49 -1.03 -37.54
N ASN A 244 29.21 -2.30 -37.82
CA ASN A 244 30.13 -3.35 -38.27
C ASN A 244 31.63 -3.19 -37.91
N ALA A 245 32.10 -3.96 -36.93
CA ALA A 245 33.52 -4.29 -36.77
C ALA A 245 33.65 -5.77 -36.34
N ASN A 246 33.52 -6.67 -37.32
CA ASN A 246 34.06 -8.01 -37.22
C ASN A 246 35.58 -7.92 -37.23
N THR A 247 36.24 -8.24 -36.11
CA THR A 247 37.47 -9.04 -35.93
C THR A 247 38.25 -8.59 -34.69
N ALA A 248 38.18 -9.37 -33.61
CA ALA A 248 39.27 -9.50 -32.63
C ALA A 248 39.08 -10.76 -31.76
N ALA A 249 40.17 -11.49 -31.58
CA ALA A 249 40.38 -12.84 -31.04
C ALA A 249 39.70 -13.21 -29.69
N PRO A 250 39.47 -14.52 -29.44
CA PRO A 250 39.04 -15.01 -28.12
C PRO A 250 40.19 -15.00 -27.10
N PRO A 251 39.87 -14.81 -25.79
CA PRO A 251 40.87 -14.83 -24.72
C PRO A 251 41.39 -16.26 -24.43
N PRO A 252 42.66 -16.41 -23.99
CA PRO A 252 43.25 -17.71 -23.71
C PRO A 252 42.64 -18.33 -22.45
N GLN A 253 42.36 -19.65 -22.51
CA GLN A 253 41.94 -20.44 -21.36
C GLN A 253 43.11 -20.67 -20.40
N PRO A 254 42.86 -20.67 -19.07
CA PRO A 254 43.88 -21.02 -18.10
C PRO A 254 44.20 -22.52 -18.14
N THR A 255 45.47 -22.85 -18.32
CA THR A 255 46.02 -24.19 -18.17
C THR A 255 46.34 -24.47 -16.70
N SER A 256 45.80 -25.59 -16.20
CA SER A 256 46.14 -26.37 -14.99
C SER A 256 46.25 -25.66 -13.64
#